data_AF-A0A6V2GUD4-F1
#
_entry.id   AF-A0A6V2GUD4-F1
#
_cell.length_a   1.000
_cell.length_b   1.000
_cell.length_c   1.000
_cell.angle_alpha   90.00
_cell.angle_beta   90.00
_cell.angle_gamma   90.00
#
_symmetry.space_group_name_H-M   'P 1'
#
loop_
_entity.id
_entity.type
_entity.pdbx_description
1 polymer ?
#
loop_
_entity_poly.entity_id
_entity_poly.type
_entity_poly.pdbx_seq_one_letter_code
_entity_poly.pdbx_strand_id
1 'polypeptide(L)'
;FTQEKDTSDINQSSITPTKREIKQTHTHTSRRARYIQQRHPSSNNPAHTYAQKNMPLLGLLKQVFSNKLVTDVRQPLFIFDIPQGEDTITYGFVAPELLFWVELGVVLLVTAICGALTSILIYNYIVRQRGTWNAYLVGYGIIIPICIAFPYVMIPLLEIENKILKFCHISIFPILTMFRCSEAMYGFSPPSVEHSHQTFMLYYANIPHIHFDPKTHVPLKSSWADVKEKLYYFVYELCVVGAVLSFLSPFDYVPWTVEEKGDGVLLLKEVGSLFRWNHILNNLMGASKY
;
A
#
# COMPACT_ATOMS: atom_id res chain seq x y z
N PHE A 1 -78.17 18.05 -10.19
CA PHE A 1 -78.89 18.43 -11.42
C PHE A 1 -78.01 19.39 -12.20
N THR A 2 -77.99 19.25 -13.54
CA THR A 2 -77.27 20.06 -14.56
C THR A 2 -75.74 19.91 -14.54
N GLN A 3 -75.05 19.23 -15.46
CA GLN A 3 -74.96 19.23 -16.94
C GLN A 3 -74.13 20.39 -17.51
N GLU A 4 -72.97 20.05 -18.08
CA GLU A 4 -72.15 20.71 -19.15
C GLU A 4 -70.80 19.97 -19.12
N LYS A 5 -70.39 19.09 -20.04
CA LYS A 5 -70.33 19.08 -21.51
C LYS A 5 -69.68 20.34 -22.08
N ASP A 6 -68.36 20.32 -22.15
CA ASP A 6 -67.65 21.06 -23.18
C ASP A 6 -66.59 20.20 -23.86
N THR A 7 -66.68 20.26 -25.18
CA THR A 7 -65.89 19.56 -26.18
C THR A 7 -65.04 20.64 -26.82
N SER A 8 -63.71 20.50 -26.81
CA SER A 8 -62.88 21.29 -27.70
C SER A 8 -61.67 20.47 -28.11
N ASP A 9 -61.78 19.95 -29.34
CA ASP A 9 -60.67 19.72 -30.25
C ASP A 9 -59.71 20.91 -30.23
N ILE A 10 -58.40 20.66 -30.41
CA ILE A 10 -57.49 21.51 -31.21
C ILE A 10 -56.07 20.91 -31.21
N ASN A 11 -55.58 20.72 -32.44
CA ASN A 11 -54.19 20.68 -32.89
C ASN A 11 -53.27 19.51 -32.49
N GLN A 12 -53.30 18.49 -33.34
CA GLN A 12 -52.10 17.79 -33.78
C GLN A 12 -51.14 18.77 -34.48
N SER A 13 -50.14 19.26 -33.75
CA SER A 13 -48.92 19.81 -34.36
C SER A 13 -47.88 18.70 -34.43
N SER A 14 -47.67 18.20 -35.65
CA SER A 14 -46.54 17.39 -36.07
C SER A 14 -45.22 18.11 -35.76
N ILE A 15 -44.57 17.71 -34.67
CA ILE A 15 -43.20 18.13 -34.34
C ILE A 15 -42.26 17.20 -35.10
N THR A 16 -41.72 17.72 -36.19
CA THR A 16 -40.58 17.19 -36.92
C THR A 16 -39.39 17.02 -35.97
N PRO A 17 -38.77 15.84 -35.81
CA PRO A 17 -37.54 15.72 -35.04
C PRO A 17 -36.43 16.45 -35.80
N THR A 18 -36.13 17.65 -35.32
CA THR A 18 -34.96 18.42 -35.76
C THR A 18 -33.72 17.59 -35.46
N LYS A 19 -33.02 17.15 -36.50
CA LYS A 19 -31.64 16.65 -36.42
C LYS A 19 -30.80 17.69 -35.67
N ARG A 20 -30.61 17.50 -34.37
CA ARG A 20 -29.53 18.14 -33.64
C ARG A 20 -28.25 17.45 -34.08
N GLU A 21 -27.48 18.15 -34.90
CA GLU A 21 -26.05 17.90 -35.04
C GLU A 21 -25.44 17.85 -33.64
N ILE A 22 -25.09 16.65 -33.20
CA ILE A 22 -24.18 16.44 -32.09
C ILE A 22 -22.81 16.90 -32.61
N LYS A 23 -22.51 18.19 -32.40
CA LYS A 23 -21.18 18.73 -32.57
C LYS A 23 -20.26 17.94 -31.64
N GLN A 24 -19.39 17.15 -32.26
CA GLN A 24 -18.32 16.39 -31.64
C GLN A 24 -17.51 17.27 -30.68
N THR A 25 -17.72 17.11 -29.38
CA THR A 25 -16.85 17.60 -28.30
C THR A 25 -15.64 16.68 -28.14
N HIS A 26 -14.92 16.40 -29.23
CA HIS A 26 -13.60 15.76 -29.18
C HIS A 26 -12.53 16.85 -29.25
N THR A 27 -12.11 17.44 -28.12
CA THR A 27 -10.85 18.23 -28.12
C THR A 27 -10.23 18.57 -26.76
N HIS A 28 -10.74 18.12 -25.60
CA HIS A 28 -10.12 18.49 -24.30
C HIS A 28 -9.26 17.41 -23.63
N THR A 29 -9.32 16.15 -24.05
CA THR A 29 -8.49 15.06 -23.49
C THR A 29 -7.07 15.02 -24.06
N SER A 30 -6.79 15.64 -25.22
CA SER A 30 -5.46 15.58 -25.86
C SER A 30 -4.42 16.55 -25.26
N ARG A 31 -4.83 17.64 -24.61
CA ARG A 31 -3.88 18.61 -24.01
C ARG A 31 -3.26 18.12 -22.70
N ARG A 32 -3.95 17.25 -21.94
CA ARG A 32 -3.44 16.74 -20.65
C ARG A 32 -2.37 15.65 -20.81
N ALA A 33 -2.46 14.86 -21.89
CA ALA A 33 -1.44 13.84 -22.21
C ALA A 33 -0.07 14.47 -22.54
N ARG A 34 -0.01 15.65 -23.18
CA ARG A 34 1.26 16.33 -23.49
C ARG A 34 1.99 16.90 -22.26
N TYR A 35 1.26 17.25 -21.20
CA TYR A 35 1.88 17.84 -20.00
C TYR A 35 2.57 16.81 -19.11
N ILE A 36 2.12 15.56 -19.12
CA ILE A 36 2.72 14.48 -18.31
C ILE A 36 4.01 13.96 -18.98
N GLN A 37 4.07 13.98 -20.32
CA GLN A 37 5.21 13.45 -21.07
C GLN A 37 6.45 14.36 -21.07
N GLN A 38 6.34 15.61 -20.64
CA GLN A 38 7.46 16.59 -20.62
C GLN A 38 8.17 16.74 -19.26
N ARG A 39 7.81 15.97 -18.23
CA ARG A 39 8.44 16.03 -16.89
C ARG A 39 9.28 14.79 -16.52
N HIS A 40 9.92 14.15 -17.49
CA HIS A 40 11.11 13.35 -17.20
C HIS A 40 12.34 14.22 -17.45
N PRO A 41 12.87 14.94 -16.44
CA PRO A 41 14.21 15.50 -16.57
C PRO A 41 15.17 14.34 -16.81
N SER A 42 15.90 14.41 -17.93
CA SER A 42 17.09 13.59 -18.15
C SER A 42 18.08 13.90 -17.04
N SER A 43 17.98 13.14 -15.95
CA SER A 43 18.79 13.26 -14.74
C SER A 43 20.18 12.66 -15.00
N ASN A 44 20.93 13.26 -15.92
CA ASN A 44 22.37 13.03 -16.04
C ASN A 44 23.10 13.91 -15.02
N ASN A 45 22.91 13.63 -13.73
CA ASN A 45 23.60 14.33 -12.65
C ASN A 45 24.81 13.48 -12.21
N PRO A 46 26.05 13.84 -12.60
CA PRO A 46 27.24 12.98 -12.44
C PRO A 46 27.62 12.71 -10.97
N ALA A 47 27.09 13.48 -10.01
CA ALA A 47 27.34 13.29 -8.59
C ALA A 47 26.75 11.98 -8.01
N HIS A 48 25.67 11.45 -8.60
CA HIS A 48 25.09 10.18 -8.13
C HIS A 48 25.89 8.95 -8.59
N THR A 49 26.65 9.07 -9.68
CA THR A 49 27.38 7.93 -10.28
C THR A 49 28.58 7.49 -9.44
N TYR A 50 29.21 8.39 -8.66
CA TYR A 50 30.42 8.07 -7.90
C TYR A 50 30.16 7.37 -6.56
N ALA A 51 29.01 7.63 -5.91
CA ALA A 51 28.66 6.94 -4.66
C ALA A 51 28.16 5.49 -4.90
N GLN A 52 27.70 5.19 -6.11
CA GLN A 52 27.05 3.92 -6.43
C GLN A 52 28.04 2.77 -6.70
N LYS A 53 29.31 3.07 -6.99
CA LYS A 53 30.30 2.07 -7.44
C LYS A 53 30.80 1.13 -6.33
N ASN A 54 30.60 1.45 -5.05
CA ASN A 54 31.28 0.75 -3.94
C ASN A 54 30.36 -0.04 -2.98
N MET A 55 29.05 -0.14 -3.24
CA MET A 55 28.14 -0.93 -2.39
C MET A 55 27.48 -2.05 -3.19
N PRO A 56 28.12 -3.24 -3.31
CA PRO A 56 27.60 -4.34 -4.12
C PRO A 56 26.20 -4.78 -3.68
N LEU A 57 25.91 -4.74 -2.37
CA LEU A 57 24.58 -5.06 -1.83
C LEU A 57 23.51 -4.05 -2.26
N LEU A 58 23.81 -2.75 -2.21
CA LEU A 58 22.84 -1.72 -2.62
C LEU A 58 22.57 -1.80 -4.13
N GLY A 59 23.60 -2.10 -4.93
CA GLY A 59 23.45 -2.36 -6.36
C GLY A 59 22.54 -3.56 -6.64
N LEU A 60 22.72 -4.67 -5.90
CA LEU A 60 21.86 -5.84 -6.01
C LEU A 60 20.41 -5.53 -5.62
N LEU A 61 20.19 -4.83 -4.49
CA LEU A 61 18.85 -4.43 -4.07
C LEU A 61 18.18 -3.53 -5.10
N LYS A 62 18.90 -2.51 -5.60
CA LYS A 62 18.41 -1.66 -6.68
C LYS A 62 18.10 -2.45 -7.95
N GLN A 63 18.88 -3.46 -8.28
CA GLN A 63 18.61 -4.33 -9.43
C GLN A 63 17.33 -5.15 -9.22
N VAL A 64 17.13 -5.70 -8.02
CA VAL A 64 15.88 -6.41 -7.67
C VAL A 64 14.67 -5.49 -7.81
N PHE A 65 14.76 -4.24 -7.34
CA PHE A 65 13.68 -3.25 -7.44
C PHE A 65 13.70 -2.40 -8.73
N SER A 66 14.62 -2.67 -9.66
CA SER A 66 14.77 -1.87 -10.88
C SER A 66 13.65 -2.11 -11.88
N ASN A 67 12.97 -3.26 -11.76
CA ASN A 67 11.81 -3.57 -12.57
C ASN A 67 10.60 -2.87 -11.95
N LYS A 68 10.38 -1.65 -12.43
CA LYS A 68 9.57 -0.65 -11.74
C LYS A 68 8.09 -1.01 -11.56
N LEU A 69 7.58 -2.06 -12.22
CA LEU A 69 6.15 -2.42 -12.28
C LEU A 69 5.21 -1.20 -12.51
N VAL A 70 5.74 -0.08 -13.01
CA VAL A 70 5.00 1.17 -13.22
C VAL A 70 4.04 1.02 -14.36
N THR A 71 4.47 0.29 -15.39
CA THR A 71 3.66 -0.13 -16.51
C THR A 71 3.52 -1.63 -16.41
N ASP A 72 2.34 -2.09 -16.04
CA ASP A 72 2.03 -3.51 -16.11
C ASP A 72 1.89 -3.91 -17.58
N VAL A 73 2.94 -4.54 -18.12
CA VAL A 73 2.99 -5.01 -19.51
C VAL A 73 2.41 -6.42 -19.66
N ARG A 74 1.90 -7.02 -18.57
CA ARG A 74 1.39 -8.39 -18.59
C ARG A 74 0.04 -8.42 -19.32
N GLN A 75 -0.18 -9.48 -20.08
CA GLN A 75 -1.46 -9.73 -20.76
C GLN A 75 -2.45 -10.44 -19.81
N PRO A 76 -3.73 -10.05 -19.79
CA PRO A 76 -4.75 -10.71 -18.99
C PRO A 76 -4.95 -12.13 -19.51
N LEU A 77 -5.00 -13.07 -18.56
CA LEU A 77 -5.40 -14.44 -18.81
C LEU A 77 -6.90 -14.52 -19.12
N PHE A 78 -7.69 -13.71 -18.41
CA PHE A 78 -9.14 -13.65 -18.56
C PHE A 78 -9.59 -12.19 -18.52
N ILE A 79 -10.54 -11.86 -19.39
CA ILE A 79 -11.18 -10.57 -19.44
C ILE A 79 -12.67 -10.80 -19.22
N PHE A 80 -13.32 -9.97 -18.41
CA PHE A 80 -14.76 -10.02 -18.20
C PHE A 80 -15.32 -8.61 -18.03
N ASP A 81 -16.54 -8.42 -18.51
CA ASP A 81 -17.24 -7.13 -18.46
C ASP A 81 -18.31 -7.16 -17.37
N ILE A 82 -18.33 -6.14 -16.51
CA ILE A 82 -19.40 -5.92 -15.54
C ILE A 82 -20.25 -4.74 -16.03
N PRO A 83 -21.57 -4.90 -16.24
CA PRO A 83 -22.45 -3.79 -16.55
C PRO A 83 -22.62 -2.89 -15.32
N GLN A 84 -22.36 -1.59 -15.46
CA GLN A 84 -22.52 -0.58 -14.41
C GLN A 84 -23.32 0.61 -14.95
N GLY A 85 -24.65 0.48 -14.97
CA GLY A 85 -25.54 1.48 -15.56
C GLY A 85 -25.60 1.33 -17.07
N GLU A 86 -25.35 2.43 -17.80
CA GLU A 86 -25.26 2.42 -19.28
C GLU A 86 -23.88 2.03 -19.78
N ASP A 87 -22.87 2.05 -18.90
CA ASP A 87 -21.47 1.73 -19.22
C ASP A 87 -21.12 0.28 -18.85
N THR A 88 -20.23 -0.34 -19.62
CA THR A 88 -19.61 -1.63 -19.30
C THR A 88 -18.17 -1.42 -18.87
N ILE A 89 -17.80 -1.94 -17.70
CA ILE A 89 -16.42 -1.88 -17.20
C ILE A 89 -15.75 -3.22 -17.43
N THR A 90 -14.66 -3.20 -18.19
CA THR A 90 -13.85 -4.37 -18.51
C THR A 90 -12.78 -4.59 -17.44
N TYR A 91 -12.77 -5.77 -16.82
CA TYR A 91 -11.76 -6.19 -15.85
C TYR A 91 -10.86 -7.27 -16.45
N GLY A 92 -9.58 -7.24 -16.08
CA GLY A 92 -8.59 -8.23 -16.50
C GLY A 92 -7.99 -8.96 -15.32
N PHE A 93 -7.89 -10.29 -15.39
CA PHE A 93 -7.12 -11.08 -14.44
C PHE A 93 -5.77 -11.44 -15.04
N VAL A 94 -4.67 -11.06 -14.38
CA VAL A 94 -3.30 -11.27 -14.88
C VAL A 94 -2.54 -12.26 -14.02
N ALA A 95 -1.66 -13.06 -14.63
CA ALA A 95 -0.79 -13.96 -13.88
C ALA A 95 0.13 -13.17 -12.92
N PRO A 96 0.28 -13.58 -11.65
CA PRO A 96 1.21 -12.95 -10.74
C PRO A 96 2.65 -13.12 -11.26
N GLU A 97 3.42 -12.04 -11.27
CA GLU A 97 4.80 -12.08 -11.74
C GLU A 97 5.70 -12.72 -10.66
N LEU A 98 6.57 -13.66 -11.06
CA LEU A 98 7.50 -14.30 -10.11
C LEU A 98 8.40 -13.26 -9.42
N LEU A 99 8.79 -12.22 -10.16
CA LEU A 99 9.65 -11.16 -9.66
C LEU A 99 9.01 -10.40 -8.48
N PHE A 100 7.71 -10.15 -8.52
CA PHE A 100 6.98 -9.54 -7.41
C PHE A 100 7.13 -10.34 -6.12
N TRP A 101 7.05 -11.68 -6.19
CA TRP A 101 7.25 -12.54 -5.03
C TRP A 101 8.68 -12.48 -4.49
N VAL A 102 9.66 -12.40 -5.38
CA VAL A 102 11.07 -12.24 -5.01
C VAL A 102 11.28 -10.89 -4.33
N GLU A 103 10.75 -9.80 -4.89
CA GLU A 103 10.80 -8.46 -4.28
C GLU A 103 10.16 -8.46 -2.88
N LEU A 104 8.98 -9.05 -2.74
CA LEU A 104 8.29 -9.18 -1.46
C LEU A 104 9.11 -9.99 -0.45
N GLY A 105 9.72 -11.10 -0.88
CA GLY A 105 10.59 -11.93 -0.04
C GLY A 105 11.83 -11.17 0.46
N VAL A 106 12.49 -10.42 -0.44
CA VAL A 106 13.64 -9.57 -0.08
C VAL A 106 13.22 -8.47 0.90
N VAL A 107 12.08 -7.82 0.66
CA VAL A 107 11.47 -6.84 1.56
C VAL A 107 11.23 -7.40 2.96
N LEU A 108 10.62 -8.58 3.06
CA LEU A 108 10.35 -9.24 4.34
C LEU A 108 11.64 -9.62 5.06
N LEU A 109 12.65 -10.09 4.33
CA LEU A 109 13.97 -10.42 4.89
C LEU A 109 14.68 -9.18 5.45
N VAL A 110 14.72 -8.08 4.70
CA VAL A 110 15.31 -6.81 5.15
C VAL A 110 14.56 -6.30 6.38
N THR A 111 13.23 -6.36 6.37
CA THR A 111 12.39 -5.99 7.52
C THR A 111 12.72 -6.82 8.76
N ALA A 112 12.88 -8.14 8.62
CA ALA A 112 13.23 -9.02 9.74
C ALA A 112 14.62 -8.70 10.30
N ILE A 113 15.61 -8.43 9.44
CA ILE A 113 16.96 -8.03 9.87
C ILE A 113 16.92 -6.69 10.61
N CYS A 114 16.24 -5.69 10.05
CA CYS A 114 16.08 -4.38 10.70
C CYS A 114 15.36 -4.53 12.04
N GLY A 115 14.28 -5.31 12.10
CA GLY A 115 13.54 -5.60 13.34
C GLY A 115 14.42 -6.25 14.39
N ALA A 116 15.24 -7.24 14.01
CA ALA A 116 16.19 -7.88 14.91
C ALA A 116 17.22 -6.86 15.47
N LEU A 117 17.80 -6.02 14.61
CA LEU A 117 18.76 -4.98 15.05
C LEU A 117 18.10 -3.95 15.98
N THR A 118 16.90 -3.46 15.64
CA THR A 118 16.16 -2.52 16.48
C THR A 118 15.78 -3.14 17.82
N SER A 119 15.44 -4.43 17.85
CA SER A 119 15.12 -5.13 19.10
C SER A 119 16.31 -5.19 20.06
N ILE A 120 17.53 -5.36 19.54
CA ILE A 120 18.76 -5.38 20.36
C ILE A 120 18.97 -4.01 21.01
N LEU A 121 18.73 -2.92 20.27
CA LEU A 121 18.81 -1.56 20.81
C LEU A 121 17.76 -1.34 21.90
N ILE A 122 16.50 -1.69 21.62
CA ILE A 122 15.39 -1.53 22.57
C ILE A 122 15.64 -2.33 23.83
N TYR A 123 16.09 -3.58 23.73
CA TYR A 123 16.36 -4.39 24.91
C TYR A 123 17.45 -3.77 25.79
N ASN A 124 18.58 -3.35 25.19
CA ASN A 124 19.72 -2.85 25.95
C ASN A 124 19.49 -1.46 26.57
N TYR A 125 18.81 -0.57 25.85
CA TYR A 125 18.66 0.82 26.26
C TYR A 125 17.30 1.15 26.87
N ILE A 126 16.26 0.38 26.57
CA ILE A 126 14.91 0.61 27.09
C ILE A 126 14.55 -0.45 28.13
N VAL A 127 14.52 -1.74 27.76
CA VAL A 127 14.05 -2.81 28.67
C VAL A 127 14.93 -2.90 29.92
N ARG A 128 16.26 -2.91 29.76
CA ARG A 128 17.21 -2.96 30.90
C ARG A 128 17.24 -1.72 31.79
N GLN A 129 16.77 -0.58 31.27
CA GLN A 129 16.79 0.70 31.98
C GLN A 129 15.37 1.26 32.15
N ARG A 130 14.35 0.38 32.17
CA ARG A 130 12.95 0.79 32.20
C ARG A 130 12.65 1.67 33.41
N GLY A 131 11.80 2.67 33.20
CA GLY A 131 11.42 3.64 34.23
C GLY A 131 12.46 4.74 34.47
N THR A 132 13.61 4.69 33.81
CA THR A 132 14.59 5.79 33.82
C THR A 132 14.29 6.80 32.72
N TRP A 133 14.68 8.06 32.92
CA TRP A 133 14.56 9.10 31.89
C TRP A 133 15.36 8.76 30.62
N ASN A 134 16.48 8.04 30.75
CA ASN A 134 17.30 7.58 29.63
C ASN A 134 16.50 6.70 28.67
N ALA A 135 15.74 5.73 29.18
CA ALA A 135 14.94 4.82 28.37
C ALA A 135 13.90 5.59 27.54
N TYR A 136 13.21 6.56 28.16
CA TYR A 136 12.23 7.40 27.46
C TYR A 136 12.89 8.33 26.44
N LEU A 137 14.08 8.88 26.74
CA LEU A 137 14.81 9.72 25.81
C LEU A 137 15.31 8.93 24.59
N VAL A 138 15.75 7.69 24.78
CA VAL A 138 16.12 6.82 23.65
C VAL A 138 14.88 6.45 22.83
N GLY A 139 13.78 6.07 23.46
CA GLY A 139 12.56 5.68 22.76
C GLY A 139 11.93 6.84 21.97
N TYR A 140 11.57 7.93 22.66
CA TYR A 140 10.92 9.10 22.05
C TYR A 140 11.86 10.03 21.29
N GLY A 141 13.13 10.14 21.72
CA GLY A 141 14.08 11.07 21.12
C GLY A 141 14.88 10.48 19.96
N ILE A 142 15.02 9.15 19.88
CA ILE A 142 15.86 8.50 18.85
C ILE A 142 15.05 7.50 18.03
N ILE A 143 14.52 6.44 18.67
CA ILE A 143 13.93 5.31 17.93
C ILE A 143 12.67 5.72 17.18
N ILE A 144 11.69 6.34 17.85
CA ILE A 144 10.43 6.76 17.22
C ILE A 144 10.67 7.79 16.10
N PRO A 145 11.48 8.85 16.28
CA PRO A 145 11.82 9.77 15.20
C PRO A 145 12.49 9.09 14.00
N ILE A 146 13.41 8.15 14.24
CA ILE A 146 14.01 7.35 13.16
C ILE A 146 12.93 6.55 12.42
N CYS A 147 12.00 5.92 13.12
CA CYS A 147 10.89 5.20 12.50
C CYS A 147 9.99 6.12 11.65
N ILE A 148 9.74 7.36 12.10
CA ILE A 148 8.96 8.35 11.34
C ILE A 148 9.72 8.83 10.10
N ALA A 149 11.04 9.01 10.20
CA ALA A 149 11.89 9.45 9.09
C ALA A 149 12.18 8.32 8.08
N PHE A 150 12.19 7.07 8.54
CA PHE A 150 12.54 5.88 7.75
C PHE A 150 11.81 5.81 6.39
N PRO A 151 10.48 6.03 6.31
CA PRO A 151 9.78 6.06 5.04
C PRO A 151 10.33 7.02 4.00
N TYR A 152 10.63 8.24 4.45
CA TYR A 152 11.08 9.32 3.58
C TYR A 152 12.49 9.12 3.06
N VAL A 153 13.31 8.35 3.78
CA VAL A 153 14.68 7.99 3.38
C VAL A 153 14.70 6.74 2.50
N MET A 154 13.95 5.71 2.88
CA MET A 154 14.01 4.40 2.22
C MET A 154 13.34 4.36 0.85
N ILE A 155 12.22 5.06 0.68
CA ILE A 155 11.53 5.15 -0.62
C ILE A 155 12.48 5.64 -1.73
N PRO A 156 13.13 6.82 -1.60
CA PRO A 156 14.02 7.31 -2.64
C PRO A 156 15.33 6.52 -2.72
N LEU A 157 15.81 5.92 -1.62
CA LEU A 157 17.06 5.15 -1.62
C LEU A 157 16.94 3.85 -2.42
N LEU A 158 15.83 3.12 -2.25
CA LEU A 158 15.58 1.85 -2.91
C LEU A 158 14.84 2.01 -4.24
N GLU A 159 14.38 3.21 -4.57
CA GLU A 159 13.58 3.50 -5.77
C GLU A 159 12.35 2.58 -5.89
N ILE A 160 11.78 2.18 -4.75
CA ILE A 160 10.58 1.33 -4.72
C ILE A 160 9.46 2.15 -5.36
N GLU A 161 8.87 1.65 -6.44
CA GLU A 161 7.76 2.31 -7.12
C GLU A 161 6.42 1.63 -6.81
N ASN A 162 6.45 0.31 -6.57
CA ASN A 162 5.30 -0.51 -6.18
C ASN A 162 4.64 0.01 -4.87
N LYS A 163 3.36 0.42 -4.97
CA LYS A 163 2.60 1.00 -3.85
C LYS A 163 2.35 0.01 -2.71
N ILE A 164 2.15 -1.27 -3.02
CA ILE A 164 1.93 -2.30 -2.00
C ILE A 164 3.21 -2.55 -1.22
N LEU A 165 4.35 -2.64 -1.90
CA LEU A 165 5.64 -2.74 -1.21
C LEU A 165 5.93 -1.49 -0.35
N LYS A 166 5.59 -0.29 -0.84
CA LYS A 166 5.64 0.94 -0.03
C LYS A 166 4.74 0.82 1.20
N PHE A 167 3.50 0.39 1.04
CA PHE A 167 2.59 0.26 2.17
C PHE A 167 3.10 -0.78 3.18
N CYS A 168 3.35 -2.01 2.72
CA CYS A 168 3.74 -3.13 3.57
C CYS A 168 5.08 -2.91 4.26
N HIS A 169 6.16 -2.64 3.53
CA HIS A 169 7.46 -2.48 4.16
C HIS A 169 7.58 -1.13 4.86
N ILE A 170 7.17 -0.07 4.17
CA ILE A 170 7.60 1.26 4.55
C ILE A 170 6.64 1.85 5.57
N SER A 171 5.37 1.46 5.58
CA SER A 171 4.41 1.95 6.59
C SER A 171 4.29 0.98 7.77
N ILE A 172 4.08 -0.32 7.52
CA ILE A 172 3.77 -1.27 8.60
C ILE A 172 4.96 -1.46 9.54
N PHE A 173 6.18 -1.66 9.01
CA PHE A 173 7.37 -1.90 9.84
C PHE A 173 7.66 -0.78 10.87
N PRO A 174 7.78 0.51 10.47
CA PRO A 174 8.04 1.56 11.45
C PRO A 174 6.88 1.73 12.42
N ILE A 175 5.62 1.56 11.98
CA ILE A 175 4.46 1.63 12.87
C ILE A 175 4.52 0.53 13.93
N LEU A 176 4.74 -0.73 13.54
CA LEU A 176 4.92 -1.83 14.47
C LEU A 176 6.10 -1.59 15.41
N THR A 177 7.22 -1.06 14.89
CA THR A 177 8.40 -0.74 15.69
C THR A 177 8.10 0.36 16.71
N MET A 178 7.34 1.40 16.36
CA MET A 178 6.92 2.44 17.31
C MET A 178 6.03 1.87 18.42
N PHE A 179 5.07 1.00 18.08
CA PHE A 179 4.22 0.35 19.07
C PHE A 179 5.02 -0.57 20.00
N ARG A 180 5.87 -1.44 19.46
CA ARG A 180 6.70 -2.34 20.27
C ARG A 180 7.71 -1.58 21.13
N CYS A 181 8.28 -0.49 20.63
CA CYS A 181 9.12 0.42 21.43
C CYS A 181 8.33 1.02 22.60
N SER A 182 7.10 1.45 22.34
CA SER A 182 6.20 1.98 23.37
C SER A 182 5.82 0.92 24.41
N GLU A 183 5.46 -0.29 23.97
CA GLU A 183 5.22 -1.43 24.86
C GLU A 183 6.43 -1.70 25.78
N ALA A 184 7.65 -1.67 25.22
CA ALA A 184 8.87 -1.88 25.97
C ALA A 184 9.16 -0.75 26.99
N MET A 185 8.87 0.51 26.64
CA MET A 185 9.04 1.66 27.54
C MET A 185 8.08 1.60 28.74
N TYR A 186 6.83 1.20 28.50
CA TYR A 186 5.78 1.18 29.53
C TYR A 186 5.65 -0.17 30.25
N GLY A 187 6.41 -1.19 29.83
CA GLY A 187 6.36 -2.52 30.44
C GLY A 187 5.09 -3.29 30.13
N PHE A 188 4.50 -3.05 28.96
CA PHE A 188 3.37 -3.83 28.45
C PHE A 188 3.81 -5.09 27.70
N SER A 189 5.12 -5.23 27.41
CA SER A 189 5.65 -6.48 26.86
C SER A 189 5.49 -7.63 27.87
N PRO A 190 5.13 -8.84 27.41
CA PRO A 190 4.96 -9.99 28.30
C PRO A 190 6.24 -10.28 29.10
N PRO A 191 6.17 -10.57 30.42
CA PRO A 191 7.37 -10.86 31.21
C PRO A 191 8.21 -12.01 30.64
N SER A 192 7.54 -13.00 30.01
CA SER A 192 8.19 -14.14 29.38
C SER A 192 9.18 -13.75 28.26
N VAL A 193 8.95 -12.61 27.58
CA VAL A 193 9.81 -12.20 26.45
C VAL A 193 11.06 -11.45 26.91
N GLU A 194 11.04 -10.90 28.13
CA GLU A 194 12.11 -10.04 28.64
C GLU A 194 13.23 -10.79 29.35
N HIS A 195 13.07 -12.10 29.59
CA HIS A 195 14.08 -12.91 30.29
C HIS A 195 15.41 -13.01 29.54
N SER A 196 15.39 -12.97 28.21
CA SER A 196 16.60 -13.07 27.40
C SER A 196 16.54 -12.18 26.17
N HIS A 197 17.70 -11.69 25.74
CA HIS A 197 17.86 -10.95 24.49
C HIS A 197 17.34 -11.72 23.28
N GLN A 198 17.60 -13.02 23.22
CA GLN A 198 17.19 -13.86 22.08
C GLN A 198 15.66 -13.99 22.01
N THR A 199 15.02 -14.19 23.16
CA THR A 199 13.56 -14.28 23.26
C THR A 199 12.92 -12.96 22.86
N PHE A 200 13.47 -11.85 23.35
CA PHE A 200 12.98 -10.52 23.02
C PHE A 200 13.16 -10.22 21.53
N MET A 201 14.32 -10.56 20.96
CA MET A 201 14.59 -10.40 19.53
C MET A 201 13.62 -11.23 18.68
N LEU A 202 13.36 -12.48 19.07
CA LEU A 202 12.38 -13.32 18.39
C LEU A 202 10.96 -12.74 18.48
N TYR A 203 10.57 -12.22 19.64
CA TYR A 203 9.26 -11.57 19.81
C TYR A 203 9.11 -10.31 18.95
N TYR A 204 10.20 -9.54 18.80
CA TYR A 204 10.18 -8.26 18.12
C TYR A 204 10.33 -8.38 16.60
N ALA A 205 11.20 -9.28 16.14
CA ALA A 205 11.49 -9.46 14.71
C ALA A 205 10.37 -10.21 13.97
N ASN A 206 9.50 -10.90 14.71
CA ASN A 206 8.39 -11.66 14.14
C ASN A 206 7.08 -10.88 14.24
N ILE A 207 6.35 -10.83 13.13
CA ILE A 207 4.96 -10.33 13.10
C ILE A 207 4.02 -11.32 13.83
N PRO A 208 4.12 -12.64 13.64
CA PRO A 208 3.30 -13.59 14.38
C PRO A 208 3.61 -13.54 15.88
N HIS A 209 2.56 -13.50 16.71
CA HIS A 209 2.71 -13.61 18.15
C HIS A 209 3.26 -14.99 18.53
N ILE A 210 4.46 -15.01 19.09
CA ILE A 210 5.03 -16.22 19.69
C ILE A 210 4.30 -16.48 21.01
N HIS A 211 3.73 -17.67 21.15
CA HIS A 211 3.14 -18.09 22.41
C HIS A 211 4.23 -18.63 23.35
N PHE A 212 4.20 -18.12 24.57
CA PHE A 212 5.09 -18.54 25.66
C PHE A 212 4.28 -19.32 26.68
N ASP A 213 4.87 -20.38 27.20
CA ASP A 213 4.29 -21.07 28.36
C ASP A 213 4.37 -20.14 29.59
N PRO A 214 3.24 -19.84 30.26
CA PRO A 214 3.22 -18.93 31.41
C PRO A 214 4.04 -19.44 32.60
N LYS A 215 4.31 -20.74 32.71
CA LYS A 215 5.07 -21.33 33.84
C LYS A 215 6.57 -21.37 33.59
N THR A 216 6.97 -21.78 32.39
CA THR A 216 8.39 -21.98 32.06
C THR A 216 9.01 -20.79 31.36
N HIS A 217 8.20 -19.86 30.83
CA HIS A 217 8.62 -18.72 30.00
C HIS A 217 9.39 -19.11 28.74
N VAL A 218 9.34 -20.39 28.34
CA VAL A 218 9.95 -20.90 27.12
C VAL A 218 8.95 -20.78 25.96
N PRO A 219 9.41 -20.47 24.73
CA PRO A 219 8.55 -20.54 23.55
C PRO A 219 7.91 -21.93 23.43
N LEU A 220 6.59 -21.98 23.21
CA LEU A 220 5.92 -23.23 22.92
C LEU A 220 6.42 -23.79 21.58
N LYS A 221 6.96 -25.01 21.62
CA LYS A 221 7.40 -25.70 20.40
C LYS A 221 6.16 -26.09 19.60
N SER A 222 6.03 -25.56 18.38
CA SER A 222 5.01 -26.02 17.44
C SER A 222 5.29 -27.45 17.01
N SER A 223 4.25 -28.28 16.93
CA SER A 223 4.39 -29.60 16.32
C SER A 223 4.60 -29.45 14.81
N TRP A 224 5.24 -30.43 14.17
CA TRP A 224 5.36 -30.43 12.70
C TRP A 224 4.01 -30.45 11.98
N ALA A 225 2.96 -30.96 12.63
CA ALA A 225 1.60 -30.89 12.12
C ALA A 225 1.11 -29.43 12.09
N ASP A 226 1.29 -28.69 13.19
CA ASP A 226 0.93 -27.27 13.27
C ASP A 226 1.74 -26.45 12.26
N VAL A 227 3.05 -26.71 12.14
CA VAL A 227 3.90 -25.99 11.18
C VAL A 227 3.41 -26.22 9.76
N LYS A 228 3.07 -27.46 9.38
CA LYS A 228 2.53 -27.77 8.04
C LYS A 228 1.19 -27.08 7.81
N GLU A 229 0.30 -27.11 8.79
CA GLU A 229 -1.00 -26.44 8.72
C GLU A 229 -0.82 -24.92 8.54
N LYS A 230 0.01 -24.28 9.36
CA LYS A 230 0.27 -22.84 9.26
C LYS A 230 0.99 -22.47 7.97
N LEU A 231 1.91 -23.30 7.49
CA LEU A 231 2.55 -23.11 6.19
C LEU A 231 1.54 -23.22 5.05
N TYR A 232 0.62 -24.19 5.13
CA TYR A 232 -0.46 -24.32 4.15
C TYR A 232 -1.34 -23.06 4.13
N TYR A 233 -1.80 -22.57 5.29
CA TYR A 233 -2.56 -21.32 5.37
C TYR A 233 -1.75 -20.14 4.86
N PHE A 234 -0.46 -20.06 5.21
CA PHE A 234 0.40 -18.99 4.70
C PHE A 234 0.49 -19.00 3.18
N VAL A 235 0.72 -20.17 2.56
CA VAL A 235 0.77 -20.30 1.09
C VAL A 235 -0.59 -20.01 0.47
N TYR A 236 -1.68 -20.46 1.09
CA TYR A 236 -3.04 -20.17 0.65
C TYR A 236 -3.33 -18.67 0.66
N GLU A 237 -3.08 -17.99 1.78
CA GLU A 237 -3.23 -16.54 1.92
C GLU A 237 -2.31 -15.79 0.95
N LEU A 238 -1.09 -16.28 0.74
CA LEU A 238 -0.17 -15.74 -0.27
C LEU A 238 -0.79 -15.85 -1.67
N CYS A 239 -1.37 -16.99 -2.04
CA CYS A 239 -2.07 -17.16 -3.31
C CYS A 239 -3.31 -16.28 -3.42
N VAL A 240 -4.09 -16.11 -2.35
CA VAL A 240 -5.28 -15.25 -2.31
C VAL A 240 -4.87 -13.79 -2.49
N VAL A 241 -3.88 -13.30 -1.74
CA VAL A 241 -3.33 -11.95 -1.91
C VAL A 241 -2.78 -11.79 -3.31
N GLY A 242 -2.03 -12.77 -3.83
CA GLY A 242 -1.54 -12.78 -5.20
C GLY A 242 -2.67 -12.64 -6.23
N ALA A 243 -3.75 -13.40 -6.07
CA ALA A 243 -4.93 -13.33 -6.94
C ALA A 243 -5.66 -11.99 -6.83
N VAL A 244 -5.78 -11.41 -5.63
CA VAL A 244 -6.35 -10.08 -5.42
C VAL A 244 -5.50 -9.00 -6.10
N LEU A 245 -4.18 -9.10 -5.98
CA LEU A 245 -3.23 -8.18 -6.63
C LEU A 245 -3.15 -8.37 -8.16
N SER A 246 -3.60 -9.53 -8.65
CA SER A 246 -3.69 -9.89 -10.06
C SER A 246 -4.92 -9.33 -10.77
N PHE A 247 -5.88 -8.76 -10.04
CA PHE A 247 -6.98 -8.02 -10.66
C PHE A 247 -6.47 -6.67 -11.17
N LEU A 248 -6.38 -6.54 -12.50
CA LEU A 248 -6.32 -5.24 -13.12
C LEU A 248 -7.71 -4.66 -13.16
N SER A 249 -7.81 -3.45 -12.62
CA SER A 249 -8.98 -2.63 -12.78
C SER A 249 -8.66 -1.46 -13.68
N PRO A 250 -9.57 -1.11 -14.62
CA PRO A 250 -9.35 -0.04 -15.59
C PRO A 250 -9.44 1.37 -14.98
N PHE A 251 -9.56 1.48 -13.65
CA PHE A 251 -9.66 2.78 -13.01
C PHE A 251 -8.31 3.48 -13.05
N ASP A 252 -8.23 4.52 -13.89
CA ASP A 252 -7.28 5.61 -13.69
C ASP A 252 -7.46 6.07 -12.23
N TYR A 253 -6.36 6.16 -11.48
CA TYR A 253 -6.41 6.73 -10.13
C TYR A 253 -6.97 8.14 -10.23
N VAL A 254 -8.26 8.30 -9.95
CA VAL A 254 -8.88 9.60 -9.80
C VAL A 254 -8.60 9.98 -8.34
N PRO A 255 -7.66 10.92 -8.08
CA PRO A 255 -7.54 11.50 -6.76
C PRO A 255 -8.91 12.04 -6.37
N TRP A 256 -9.13 12.11 -5.07
CA TRP A 256 -10.44 12.31 -4.45
C TRP A 256 -11.14 13.49 -5.13
N THR A 257 -12.46 13.48 -5.29
CA THR A 257 -13.18 14.61 -5.88
C THR A 257 -13.06 15.81 -4.94
N VAL A 258 -11.94 16.51 -5.06
CA VAL A 258 -11.66 17.67 -4.27
C VAL A 258 -12.37 18.83 -4.94
N GLU A 259 -13.29 19.44 -4.20
CA GLU A 259 -13.74 20.77 -4.60
C GLU A 259 -12.62 21.75 -4.28
N GLU A 260 -12.09 22.37 -5.33
CA GLU A 260 -11.21 23.50 -5.19
C GLU A 260 -12.06 24.68 -4.69
N LYS A 261 -12.02 24.92 -3.37
CA LYS A 261 -12.57 26.14 -2.81
C LYS A 261 -11.60 27.27 -3.18
N GLY A 262 -12.13 28.40 -3.65
CA GLY A 262 -11.47 29.46 -4.44
C GLY A 262 -10.14 30.09 -3.95
N ASP A 263 -9.50 29.54 -2.92
CA ASP A 263 -8.21 29.96 -2.37
C ASP A 263 -7.11 28.88 -2.54
N GLY A 264 -7.32 27.90 -3.43
CA GLY A 264 -6.40 26.76 -3.60
C GLY A 264 -6.43 25.76 -2.44
N VAL A 265 -7.39 25.90 -1.51
CA VAL A 265 -7.60 24.98 -0.40
C VAL A 265 -8.45 23.81 -0.89
N LEU A 266 -7.79 22.66 -0.96
CA LEU A 266 -8.36 21.36 -1.30
C LEU A 266 -9.12 20.80 -0.09
N LEU A 267 -10.44 20.98 -0.05
CA LEU A 267 -11.29 20.43 1.01
C LEU A 267 -11.87 19.07 0.57
N LEU A 268 -11.68 18.04 1.40
CA LEU A 268 -12.47 16.82 1.26
C LEU A 268 -13.93 17.15 1.50
N LYS A 269 -14.79 16.88 0.52
CA LYS A 269 -16.23 16.98 0.68
C LYS A 269 -16.75 16.14 1.84
N GLU A 270 -16.19 14.95 2.03
CA GLU A 270 -16.71 13.98 2.98
C GLU A 270 -15.60 13.03 3.42
N VAL A 271 -15.24 13.01 4.70
CA VAL A 271 -14.26 12.02 5.23
C VAL A 271 -14.75 10.59 4.99
N GLY A 272 -16.07 10.37 5.00
CA GLY A 272 -16.69 9.09 4.65
C GLY A 272 -16.41 8.63 3.22
N SER A 273 -16.10 9.54 2.28
CA SER A 273 -15.73 9.14 0.93
C SER A 273 -14.39 8.39 0.89
N LEU A 274 -13.50 8.60 1.87
CA LEU A 274 -12.23 7.86 1.99
C LEU A 274 -12.42 6.35 2.12
N PHE A 275 -13.55 5.93 2.68
CA PHE A 275 -13.85 4.53 2.97
C PHE A 275 -14.77 3.89 1.93
N ARG A 276 -15.11 4.57 0.83
CA ARG A 276 -15.89 3.92 -0.23
C ARG A 276 -15.04 2.84 -0.90
N TRP A 277 -15.69 1.72 -1.20
CA TRP A 277 -15.04 0.53 -1.73
C TRP A 277 -14.20 0.80 -2.97
N ASN A 278 -14.68 1.66 -3.87
CA ASN A 278 -13.96 2.05 -5.07
C ASN A 278 -12.64 2.77 -4.77
N HIS A 279 -12.58 3.59 -3.72
CA HIS A 279 -11.35 4.28 -3.32
C HIS A 279 -10.37 3.34 -2.62
N ILE A 280 -10.88 2.42 -1.78
CA ILE A 280 -10.06 1.38 -1.14
C ILE A 280 -9.44 0.47 -2.21
N LEU A 281 -10.26 0.00 -3.15
CA LEU A 281 -9.84 -0.81 -4.29
C LEU A 281 -8.85 -0.05 -5.19
N ASN A 282 -9.08 1.23 -5.51
CA ASN A 282 -8.12 2.03 -6.30
C ASN A 282 -6.80 2.33 -5.57
N ASN A 283 -6.80 2.36 -4.24
CA ASN A 283 -5.59 2.54 -3.45
C ASN A 283 -4.80 1.22 -3.32
N LEU A 284 -5.50 0.08 -3.30
CA LEU A 284 -4.92 -1.28 -3.22
C LEU A 284 -4.44 -1.78 -4.58
N MET A 285 -5.21 -1.55 -5.64
CA MET A 285 -4.87 -1.92 -7.00
C MET A 285 -3.89 -0.88 -7.54
N GLY A 286 -2.61 -1.27 -7.57
CA GLY A 286 -1.57 -0.51 -8.23
C GLY A 286 -1.99 -0.29 -9.68
N ALA A 287 -2.24 0.97 -10.04
CA ALA A 287 -2.70 1.37 -11.36
C ALA A 287 -1.97 0.63 -12.49
N SER A 288 -2.73 0.24 -13.50
CA SER A 288 -2.18 0.09 -14.84
C SER A 288 -3.27 0.49 -15.83
N LYS A 289 -2.91 1.44 -16.69
CA LYS A 289 -3.66 1.74 -17.91
C LYS A 289 -3.45 0.59 -18.88
N TYR A 290 -4.56 0.01 -19.33
CA TYR A 290 -4.61 -0.67 -20.62
C TYR A 290 -4.68 0.35 -21.77
#